data_AF-A0A0B8PFM6-F1
#
_entry.id   AF-A0A0B8PFM6-F1
#
_cell.length_a   1.000
_cell.length_b   1.000
_cell.length_c   1.000
_cell.angle_alpha   90.00
_cell.angle_beta   90.00
_cell.angle_gamma   90.00
#
_symmetry.space_group_name_H-M   'P 1'
#
loop_
_entity.id
_entity.type
_entity.pdbx_description
1 polymer ?
#
loop_
_entity_poly.entity_id
_entity_poly.type
_entity_poly.pdbx_seq_one_letter_code
_entity_poly.pdbx_strand_id
1 'polypeptide(L)'
;MHTNAKLDNFLSQDNAGHKDRISQYYQHLAIKRTEAIEKLEETNKQLEAKNQQLLAEQQQIQALLQEQSTQLANLKKSQSSRKGTVTKISRSIKGDQAYLNELKRNEARLKAEIAKAAKRNSVPMDGLAKQRGKLPWPIKGRVLHTYGSTQGGQADWKGMVINANYEQPVKAVYPARWYLPITCVVMV
;
A
#
# COMPACT_ATOMS: atom_id res chain seq x y z
N MET A 1 -70.76 0.39 -47.29
CA MET A 1 -72.14 -0.03 -47.64
C MET A 1 -72.29 -0.60 -49.07
N HIS A 2 -71.21 -0.93 -49.80
CA HIS A 2 -71.30 -1.38 -51.21
C HIS A 2 -71.24 -2.91 -51.43
N THR A 3 -71.08 -3.72 -50.38
CA THR A 3 -70.87 -5.17 -50.51
C THR A 3 -72.17 -5.97 -50.57
N ASN A 4 -73.22 -5.57 -49.83
CA ASN A 4 -74.50 -6.29 -49.80
C ASN A 4 -75.26 -6.22 -51.14
N ALA A 5 -75.24 -5.06 -51.82
CA ALA A 5 -75.91 -4.89 -53.11
C ALA A 5 -75.32 -5.76 -54.24
N LYS A 6 -74.03 -6.10 -54.17
CA LYS A 6 -73.34 -6.96 -55.15
C LYS A 6 -73.66 -8.44 -54.94
N LEU A 7 -73.82 -8.86 -53.69
CA LEU A 7 -74.25 -10.21 -53.32
C LEU A 7 -75.72 -10.43 -53.70
N ASP A 8 -76.61 -9.49 -53.41
CA ASP A 8 -78.03 -9.58 -53.76
C ASP A 8 -78.26 -9.72 -55.27
N ASN A 9 -77.50 -8.97 -56.08
CA ASN A 9 -77.64 -9.00 -57.54
C ASN A 9 -77.06 -10.27 -58.20
N PHE A 10 -76.11 -10.94 -57.54
CA PHE A 10 -75.57 -12.24 -58.00
C PHE A 10 -76.48 -13.39 -57.56
N LEU A 11 -77.09 -13.26 -56.39
CA LEU A 11 -78.01 -14.25 -55.84
C LEU A 11 -79.40 -14.16 -56.47
N SER A 12 -79.85 -13.02 -57.00
CA SER A 12 -81.22 -12.85 -57.52
C SER A 12 -81.56 -13.71 -58.76
N GLN A 13 -80.57 -14.15 -59.54
CA GLN A 13 -80.76 -14.93 -60.78
C GLN A 13 -80.77 -16.46 -60.62
N ASP A 14 -80.47 -16.99 -59.42
CA ASP A 14 -80.19 -18.43 -59.25
C ASP A 14 -81.27 -19.22 -58.48
N ASN A 15 -81.25 -20.54 -58.58
CA ASN A 15 -82.21 -21.44 -57.93
C ASN A 15 -82.07 -21.40 -56.38
N ALA A 16 -83.17 -21.53 -55.62
CA ALA A 16 -83.16 -21.33 -54.16
C ALA A 16 -82.11 -22.17 -53.40
N GLY A 17 -81.90 -23.43 -53.80
CA GLY A 17 -80.87 -24.30 -53.21
C GLY A 17 -79.42 -23.94 -53.57
N HIS A 18 -79.18 -23.19 -54.66
CA HIS A 18 -77.86 -22.68 -55.00
C HIS A 18 -77.45 -21.49 -54.12
N LYS A 19 -78.41 -20.58 -53.85
CA LYS A 19 -78.20 -19.41 -52.98
C LYS A 19 -77.83 -19.81 -51.55
N ASP A 20 -78.51 -20.82 -51.02
CA ASP A 20 -78.26 -21.31 -49.65
C ASP A 20 -76.84 -21.85 -49.49
N ARG A 21 -76.36 -22.67 -50.44
CA ARG A 21 -74.98 -23.19 -50.44
C ARG A 21 -73.92 -22.11 -50.59
N ILE A 22 -74.15 -21.13 -51.48
CA ILE A 22 -73.23 -19.99 -51.63
C ILE A 22 -73.12 -19.19 -50.33
N SER A 23 -74.26 -18.94 -49.67
CA SER A 23 -74.28 -18.23 -48.38
C SER A 23 -73.45 -18.98 -47.32
N GLN A 24 -73.62 -20.30 -47.23
CA GLN A 24 -72.84 -21.16 -46.33
C GLN A 24 -71.33 -21.11 -46.65
N TYR A 25 -70.93 -21.12 -47.93
CA TYR A 25 -69.52 -20.99 -48.32
C TYR A 25 -68.92 -19.64 -47.94
N TYR A 26 -69.65 -18.54 -48.16
CA TYR A 26 -69.18 -17.22 -47.75
C TYR A 26 -69.07 -17.10 -46.23
N GLN A 27 -70.01 -17.68 -45.49
CA GLN A 27 -69.94 -17.73 -44.03
C GLN A 27 -68.70 -18.50 -43.57
N HIS A 28 -68.44 -19.68 -44.14
CA HIS A 28 -67.25 -20.47 -43.81
C HIS A 28 -65.95 -19.73 -44.18
N LEU A 29 -65.89 -19.08 -45.36
CA LEU A 29 -64.73 -18.28 -45.78
C LEU A 29 -64.49 -17.10 -44.84
N ALA A 30 -65.54 -16.42 -44.40
CA ALA A 30 -65.44 -15.32 -43.44
C ALA A 30 -64.88 -15.81 -42.11
N ILE A 31 -65.38 -16.93 -41.57
CA ILE A 31 -64.86 -17.55 -40.35
C ILE A 31 -63.36 -17.88 -40.49
N LYS A 32 -62.97 -18.54 -41.59
CA LYS A 32 -61.56 -18.88 -41.84
C LYS A 32 -60.65 -17.67 -42.02
N ARG A 33 -61.16 -16.57 -42.58
CA ARG A 33 -60.42 -15.30 -42.64
C ARG A 33 -60.21 -14.70 -41.26
N THR A 34 -61.24 -14.67 -40.42
CA THR A 34 -61.10 -14.18 -39.04
C THR A 34 -60.10 -15.02 -38.26
N GLU A 35 -60.20 -16.35 -38.31
CA GLU A 35 -59.22 -17.26 -37.69
C GLU A 35 -57.77 -16.99 -38.15
N ALA A 36 -57.58 -16.69 -39.44
CA ALA A 36 -56.26 -16.38 -39.98
C ALA A 36 -55.72 -15.02 -39.51
N ILE A 37 -56.58 -14.00 -39.43
CA ILE A 37 -56.23 -12.67 -38.92
C ILE A 37 -55.85 -12.77 -37.44
N GLU A 38 -56.64 -13.46 -36.62
CA GLU A 38 -56.36 -13.66 -35.19
C GLU A 38 -55.01 -14.36 -34.97
N LYS A 39 -54.68 -15.39 -35.78
CA LYS A 39 -53.37 -16.06 -35.73
C LYS A 39 -52.21 -15.13 -36.10
N LEU A 40 -52.40 -14.27 -37.10
CA LEU A 40 -51.38 -13.29 -37.49
C LEU A 40 -51.18 -12.23 -36.40
N GLU A 41 -52.26 -11.74 -35.79
CA GLU A 41 -52.18 -10.81 -34.66
C GLU A 41 -51.45 -11.43 -33.46
N GLU A 42 -51.76 -12.68 -33.13
CA GLU A 42 -51.06 -13.40 -32.06
C GLU A 42 -49.57 -13.59 -32.38
N THR A 43 -49.23 -13.96 -33.62
CA THR A 43 -47.84 -14.10 -34.06
C THR A 43 -47.09 -12.77 -33.98
N ASN A 44 -47.72 -11.65 -34.36
CA ASN A 44 -47.12 -10.32 -34.24
C ASN A 44 -46.88 -9.92 -32.78
N LYS A 45 -47.85 -10.20 -31.88
CA LYS A 45 -47.67 -9.96 -30.44
C LYS A 45 -46.50 -10.76 -29.86
N GLN A 46 -46.37 -12.03 -30.24
CA GLN A 46 -45.25 -12.87 -29.82
C GLN A 46 -43.92 -12.34 -30.36
N LEU A 47 -43.89 -11.89 -31.61
CA LEU A 47 -42.69 -11.30 -32.22
C LEU A 47 -42.27 -10.02 -31.52
N GLU A 48 -43.20 -9.12 -31.20
CA GLU A 48 -42.92 -7.90 -30.43
C GLU A 48 -42.37 -8.20 -29.05
N ALA A 49 -43.00 -9.15 -28.32
CA ALA A 49 -42.53 -9.58 -27.01
C ALA A 49 -41.10 -10.17 -27.08
N LYS A 50 -40.81 -10.96 -28.12
CA LYS A 50 -39.46 -11.52 -28.34
C LYS A 50 -38.43 -10.46 -28.67
N ASN A 51 -38.78 -9.46 -29.48
CA ASN A 51 -37.89 -8.34 -29.77
C ASN A 51 -37.58 -7.51 -28.53
N GLN A 52 -38.57 -7.27 -27.66
CA GLN A 52 -38.35 -6.59 -26.37
C GLN A 52 -37.42 -7.40 -25.45
N GLN A 53 -37.61 -8.73 -25.36
CA GLN A 53 -36.73 -9.63 -24.62
C GLN A 53 -35.28 -9.55 -25.14
N LEU A 54 -35.11 -9.60 -26.45
CA LEU A 54 -33.80 -9.56 -27.11
C LEU A 54 -33.07 -8.24 -26.81
N LEU A 55 -33.78 -7.11 -26.86
CA LEU A 55 -33.20 -5.81 -26.50
C LEU A 55 -32.75 -5.76 -25.03
N ALA A 56 -33.56 -6.30 -24.11
CA ALA A 56 -33.19 -6.36 -22.70
C ALA A 56 -31.95 -7.26 -22.46
N GLU A 57 -31.88 -8.41 -23.14
CA GLU A 57 -30.75 -9.33 -23.05
C GLU A 57 -29.46 -8.71 -23.62
N GLN A 58 -29.54 -7.99 -24.75
CA GLN A 58 -28.41 -7.24 -25.31
C GLN A 58 -27.88 -6.19 -24.32
N GLN A 59 -28.78 -5.46 -23.65
CA GLN A 59 -28.38 -4.47 -22.63
C GLN A 59 -27.70 -5.15 -21.43
N GLN A 60 -28.20 -6.31 -20.99
CA GLN A 60 -27.58 -7.08 -19.91
C GLN A 60 -26.18 -7.58 -20.30
N ILE A 61 -26.01 -8.12 -21.50
CA ILE A 61 -24.69 -8.55 -22.01
C ILE A 61 -23.72 -7.38 -22.04
N GLN A 62 -24.16 -6.21 -22.52
CA GLN A 62 -23.31 -5.02 -22.55
C GLN A 62 -22.89 -4.58 -21.15
N ALA A 63 -23.80 -4.61 -20.17
CA ALA A 63 -23.49 -4.30 -18.78
C ALA A 63 -22.49 -5.29 -18.17
N LEU A 64 -22.67 -6.60 -18.42
CA LEU A 64 -21.75 -7.64 -17.96
C LEU A 64 -20.35 -7.50 -18.58
N LEU A 65 -20.25 -7.14 -19.85
CA LEU A 65 -18.96 -6.88 -20.50
C LEU A 65 -18.24 -5.68 -19.90
N GLN A 66 -18.96 -4.61 -19.57
CA GLN A 66 -18.39 -3.46 -18.87
C GLN A 66 -17.90 -3.85 -17.48
N GLU A 67 -18.71 -4.60 -16.72
CA GLU A 67 -18.33 -5.10 -15.41
C GLU A 67 -17.05 -5.96 -15.49
N GLN A 68 -17.01 -6.94 -16.39
CA GLN A 68 -15.85 -7.79 -16.60
C GLN A 68 -14.59 -6.98 -16.93
N SER A 69 -14.70 -5.97 -17.80
CA SER A 69 -13.59 -5.07 -18.13
C SER A 69 -13.06 -4.34 -16.90
N THR A 70 -13.95 -3.79 -16.06
CA THR A 70 -13.55 -3.10 -14.83
C THR A 70 -12.88 -4.04 -13.82
N GLN A 71 -13.40 -5.26 -13.67
CA GLN A 71 -12.82 -6.28 -12.80
C GLN A 71 -11.40 -6.66 -13.25
N LEU A 72 -11.19 -6.84 -14.57
CA LEU A 72 -9.87 -7.12 -15.13
C LEU A 72 -8.89 -5.95 -14.90
N ALA A 73 -9.33 -4.71 -15.08
CA ALA A 73 -8.51 -3.53 -14.82
C ALA A 73 -8.09 -3.45 -13.34
N ASN A 74 -9.02 -3.69 -12.42
CA ASN A 74 -8.77 -3.70 -10.98
C ASN A 74 -7.83 -4.84 -10.57
N LEU A 75 -8.02 -6.03 -11.12
CA LEU A 75 -7.15 -7.18 -10.88
C LEU A 75 -5.71 -6.88 -11.34
N LYS A 76 -5.54 -6.33 -12.55
CA LYS A 76 -4.23 -5.96 -13.09
C LYS A 76 -3.54 -4.89 -12.23
N LYS A 77 -4.30 -3.89 -11.76
CA LYS A 77 -3.80 -2.86 -10.84
C LYS A 77 -3.31 -3.50 -9.53
N SER A 78 -4.11 -4.37 -8.93
CA SER A 78 -3.76 -5.09 -7.69
C SER A 78 -2.51 -5.96 -7.86
N GLN A 79 -2.41 -6.70 -8.97
CA GLN A 79 -1.22 -7.49 -9.29
C GLN A 79 0.05 -6.62 -9.41
N SER A 80 -0.04 -5.47 -10.09
CA SER A 80 1.07 -4.53 -10.21
C SER A 80 1.51 -3.97 -8.86
N SER A 81 0.55 -3.52 -8.03
CA SER A 81 0.81 -3.05 -6.67
C SER A 81 1.44 -4.13 -5.79
N ARG A 82 0.99 -5.38 -5.89
CA ARG A 82 1.57 -6.52 -5.17
C ARG A 82 3.00 -6.77 -5.60
N LYS A 83 3.30 -6.76 -6.91
CA LYS A 83 4.67 -6.89 -7.43
C LYS A 83 5.58 -5.78 -6.90
N GLY A 84 5.11 -4.54 -6.89
CA GLY A 84 5.82 -3.40 -6.28
C GLY A 84 6.12 -3.61 -4.80
N THR A 85 5.15 -4.13 -4.05
CA THR A 85 5.33 -4.43 -2.62
C THR A 85 6.33 -5.55 -2.38
N VAL A 86 6.25 -6.66 -3.12
CA VAL A 86 7.20 -7.77 -3.05
C VAL A 86 8.62 -7.31 -3.34
N THR A 87 8.82 -6.48 -4.37
CA THR A 87 10.15 -5.95 -4.67
C THR A 87 10.70 -5.06 -3.55
N LYS A 88 9.87 -4.21 -2.94
CA LYS A 88 10.27 -3.40 -1.76
C LYS A 88 10.68 -4.28 -0.58
N ILE A 89 9.86 -5.28 -0.23
CA ILE A 89 10.16 -6.23 0.85
C ILE A 89 11.48 -6.96 0.57
N SER A 90 11.68 -7.45 -0.66
CA SER A 90 12.92 -8.16 -1.03
C SER A 90 14.17 -7.29 -0.89
N ARG A 91 14.06 -5.97 -1.16
CA ARG A 91 15.16 -5.01 -0.99
C ARG A 91 15.43 -4.75 0.49
N SER A 92 14.39 -4.58 1.31
CA SER A 92 14.54 -4.41 2.76
C SER A 92 15.27 -5.60 3.37
N ILE A 93 14.82 -6.83 3.08
CA ILE A 93 15.44 -8.06 3.61
C ILE A 93 16.93 -8.13 3.23
N LYS A 94 17.28 -7.79 1.98
CA LYS A 94 18.69 -7.76 1.55
C LYS A 94 19.50 -6.69 2.29
N GLY A 95 18.94 -5.50 2.50
CA GLY A 95 19.55 -4.43 3.27
C GLY A 95 19.76 -4.81 4.74
N ASP A 96 18.73 -5.37 5.37
CA ASP A 96 18.76 -5.84 6.76
C ASP A 96 19.81 -6.95 6.94
N GLN A 97 19.92 -7.88 5.99
CA GLN A 97 20.95 -8.92 6.01
C GLN A 97 22.37 -8.33 5.91
N ALA A 98 22.57 -7.32 5.06
CA ALA A 98 23.86 -6.63 4.96
C ALA A 98 24.21 -5.89 6.26
N TYR A 99 23.23 -5.20 6.86
CA TYR A 99 23.37 -4.50 8.14
C TYR A 99 23.70 -5.46 9.29
N LEU A 100 23.00 -6.60 9.38
CA LEU A 100 23.29 -7.65 10.36
C LEU A 100 24.71 -8.20 10.22
N ASN A 101 25.17 -8.40 8.98
CA ASN A 101 26.54 -8.86 8.71
C ASN A 101 27.58 -7.82 9.14
N GLU A 102 27.30 -6.53 8.95
CA GLU A 102 28.13 -5.44 9.45
C GLU A 102 28.20 -5.44 10.98
N LEU A 103 27.05 -5.53 11.65
CA LEU A 103 26.99 -5.56 13.11
C LEU A 103 27.78 -6.74 13.70
N LYS A 104 27.66 -7.94 13.10
CA LYS A 104 28.45 -9.12 13.50
C LYS A 104 29.96 -8.89 13.35
N ARG A 105 30.41 -8.24 12.27
CA ARG A 105 31.83 -7.88 12.08
C ARG A 105 32.30 -6.86 13.11
N ASN A 106 31.48 -5.86 13.40
CA ASN A 106 31.77 -4.85 14.40
C ASN A 106 31.86 -5.46 15.80
N GLU A 107 30.94 -6.35 16.16
CA GLU A 107 30.98 -7.10 17.41
C GLU A 107 32.27 -7.93 17.55
N ALA A 108 32.63 -8.70 16.51
CA ALA A 108 33.86 -9.49 16.51
C ALA A 108 35.10 -8.60 16.67
N ARG A 109 35.15 -7.46 15.96
CA ARG A 109 36.23 -6.48 16.07
C ARG A 109 36.33 -5.88 17.48
N LEU A 110 35.20 -5.49 18.07
CA LEU A 110 35.14 -4.96 19.44
C LEU A 110 35.62 -5.99 20.46
N LYS A 111 35.15 -7.25 20.35
CA LYS A 111 35.60 -8.35 21.20
C LYS A 111 37.12 -8.57 21.11
N ALA A 112 37.68 -8.55 19.89
CA ALA A 112 39.11 -8.68 19.67
C ALA A 112 39.90 -7.52 20.29
N GLU A 113 39.43 -6.29 20.15
CA GLU A 113 40.11 -5.11 20.73
C GLU A 113 40.02 -5.11 22.26
N ILE A 114 38.90 -5.54 22.85
CA ILE A 114 38.77 -5.73 24.31
C ILE A 114 39.75 -6.78 24.80
N ALA A 115 39.84 -7.94 24.14
CA ALA A 115 40.79 -8.98 24.51
C ALA A 115 42.25 -8.50 24.43
N LYS A 116 42.57 -7.72 23.38
CA LYS A 116 43.89 -7.10 23.19
C LYS A 116 44.17 -6.04 24.26
N ALA A 117 43.19 -5.22 24.63
CA ALA A 117 43.28 -4.24 25.69
C ALA A 117 43.46 -4.92 27.06
N ALA A 118 42.72 -5.99 27.35
CA ALA A 118 42.85 -6.78 28.57
C ALA A 118 44.25 -7.41 28.69
N LYS A 119 44.79 -7.97 27.60
CA LYS A 119 46.18 -8.48 27.57
C LYS A 119 47.22 -7.38 27.83
N ARG A 120 46.99 -6.16 27.33
CA ARG A 120 47.85 -4.99 27.59
C ARG A 120 47.69 -4.43 29.01
N ASN A 121 46.50 -4.58 29.63
CA ASN A 121 46.17 -4.13 30.99
C ASN A 121 46.56 -5.15 32.07
N SER A 122 47.35 -6.20 31.76
CA SER A 122 47.95 -7.08 32.77
C SER A 122 49.04 -6.39 33.62
N VAL A 123 49.01 -5.05 33.72
CA VAL A 123 49.81 -4.25 34.64
C VAL A 123 48.94 -4.02 35.88
N PRO A 124 49.35 -4.43 37.09
CA PRO A 124 48.52 -4.28 38.29
C PRO A 124 48.33 -2.79 38.62
N MET A 125 47.10 -2.29 38.46
CA MET A 125 46.69 -0.93 38.82
C MET A 125 45.98 -0.94 40.18
N ASP A 126 46.71 -0.60 41.24
CA ASP A 126 46.28 -0.65 42.64
C ASP A 126 45.47 0.59 43.10
N GLY A 127 44.65 1.15 42.19
CA GLY A 127 43.79 2.32 42.43
C GLY A 127 44.52 3.64 42.76
N LEU A 128 43.78 4.76 42.80
CA LEU A 128 44.31 6.09 43.18
C LEU A 128 44.23 6.37 44.68
N ALA A 129 43.63 5.45 45.45
CA ALA A 129 43.41 5.63 46.89
C ALA A 129 44.72 5.77 47.67
N LYS A 130 45.74 4.96 47.31
CA LYS A 130 47.07 4.98 47.96
C LYS A 130 47.90 6.21 47.62
N GLN A 131 47.50 6.97 46.60
CA GLN A 131 48.22 8.15 46.11
C GLN A 131 47.51 9.48 46.45
N ARG A 132 46.48 9.44 47.29
CA ARG A 132 45.77 10.64 47.76
C ARG A 132 46.77 11.64 48.34
N GLY A 133 46.78 12.87 47.79
CA GLY A 133 47.66 13.96 48.22
C GLY A 133 49.10 13.90 47.70
N LYS A 134 49.53 12.81 47.05
CA LYS A 134 50.88 12.65 46.45
C LYS A 134 50.90 12.85 44.94
N LEU A 135 49.76 13.18 44.37
CA LEU A 135 49.59 13.35 42.93
C LEU A 135 50.15 14.70 42.47
N PRO A 136 50.95 14.75 41.39
CA PRO A 136 51.45 15.99 40.82
C PRO A 136 50.31 16.85 40.26
N TRP A 137 50.44 18.17 40.39
CA TRP A 137 49.49 19.11 39.78
C TRP A 137 49.50 18.99 38.24
N PRO A 138 48.33 18.92 37.58
CA PRO A 138 48.24 18.79 36.12
C PRO A 138 48.78 20.03 35.38
N ILE A 139 48.61 21.21 35.98
CA ILE A 139 49.08 22.49 35.48
C ILE A 139 49.40 23.42 36.66
N LYS A 140 50.35 24.33 36.48
CA LYS A 140 50.72 25.33 37.49
C LYS A 140 49.91 26.60 37.22
N GLY A 141 48.86 26.83 38.01
CA GLY A 141 47.97 27.99 37.88
C GLY A 141 47.14 28.22 39.14
N ARG A 142 46.48 29.40 39.23
CA ARG A 142 45.59 29.72 40.35
C ARG A 142 44.29 28.93 40.22
N VAL A 143 43.83 28.32 41.31
CA VAL A 143 42.51 27.66 41.36
C VAL A 143 41.42 28.72 41.34
N LEU A 144 40.52 28.65 40.36
CA LEU A 144 39.37 29.56 40.22
C LEU A 144 38.15 29.00 40.95
N HIS A 145 37.90 27.69 40.80
CA HIS A 145 36.80 27.00 41.45
C HIS A 145 37.27 25.64 41.96
N THR A 146 36.80 25.28 43.16
CA THR A 146 37.06 23.98 43.78
C THR A 146 35.87 23.06 43.61
N TYR A 147 36.11 21.76 43.72
CA TYR A 147 35.04 20.77 43.71
C TYR A 147 33.99 21.09 44.78
N GLY A 148 32.71 21.10 44.41
CA GLY A 148 31.60 21.37 45.31
C GLY A 148 31.33 22.85 45.59
N SER A 149 32.09 23.78 44.99
CA SER A 149 31.72 25.21 45.06
C SER A 149 30.47 25.50 44.22
N THR A 150 29.65 26.46 44.65
CA THR A 150 28.39 26.81 43.97
C THR A 150 28.68 27.50 42.64
N GLN A 151 28.15 26.93 41.57
CA GLN A 151 28.09 27.53 40.24
C GLN A 151 26.72 28.20 40.14
N GLY A 152 26.70 29.52 39.92
CA GLY A 152 25.52 30.39 40.05
C GLY A 152 24.15 29.70 39.84
N GLY A 153 23.30 29.73 40.87
CA GLY A 153 22.05 28.99 40.94
C GLY A 153 22.13 27.80 41.91
N GLN A 154 21.52 26.67 41.54
CA GLN A 154 21.38 25.46 42.37
C GLN A 154 22.34 24.33 41.96
N ALA A 155 23.42 24.65 41.23
CA ALA A 155 24.38 23.68 40.72
C ALA A 155 25.76 23.83 41.39
N ASP A 156 26.44 22.71 41.61
CA ASP A 156 27.80 22.69 42.18
C ASP A 156 28.83 22.21 41.17
N TRP A 157 30.04 22.79 41.21
CA TRP A 157 31.18 22.38 40.39
C TRP A 157 31.54 20.91 40.64
N LYS A 158 31.51 20.06 39.61
CA LYS A 158 31.87 18.62 39.68
C LYS A 158 33.38 18.36 39.56
N GLY A 159 34.19 19.40 39.57
CA GLY A 159 35.65 19.34 39.42
C GLY A 159 36.32 20.61 39.90
N MET A 160 37.65 20.65 39.78
CA MET A 160 38.46 21.84 40.08
C MET A 160 38.80 22.56 38.77
N VAL A 161 38.62 23.89 38.75
CA VAL A 161 38.99 24.75 37.62
C VAL A 161 40.28 25.48 37.97
N ILE A 162 41.33 25.27 37.17
CA ILE A 162 42.63 25.92 37.33
C ILE A 162 42.82 26.88 36.17
N ASN A 163 43.20 28.12 36.46
CA ASN A 163 43.55 29.09 35.42
C ASN A 163 44.81 28.63 34.66
N ALA A 164 44.79 28.76 33.33
CA ALA A 164 45.86 28.31 32.43
C ALA A 164 46.03 29.30 31.29
N ASN A 165 47.28 29.51 30.84
CA ASN A 165 47.53 30.30 29.63
C ASN A 165 47.25 29.44 28.39
N TYR A 166 46.87 30.10 27.29
CA TYR A 166 46.71 29.43 26.01
C TYR A 166 48.01 28.70 25.62
N GLU A 167 47.90 27.49 25.07
CA GLU A 167 49.00 26.57 24.70
C GLU A 167 49.84 25.98 25.86
N GLN A 168 49.43 26.12 27.12
CA GLN A 168 50.15 25.51 28.23
C GLN A 168 49.93 23.97 28.28
N PRO A 169 50.99 23.14 28.27
CA PRO A 169 50.85 21.68 28.23
C PRO A 169 50.29 21.12 29.55
N VAL A 170 49.22 20.32 29.46
CA VAL A 170 48.59 19.64 30.61
C VAL A 170 49.29 18.30 30.88
N LYS A 171 49.78 18.11 32.10
CA LYS A 171 50.46 16.88 32.52
C LYS A 171 49.49 15.86 33.08
N ALA A 172 49.75 14.58 32.77
CA ALA A 172 49.02 13.48 33.39
C ALA A 172 49.35 13.39 34.88
N VAL A 173 48.31 13.36 35.71
CA VAL A 173 48.40 13.31 37.18
C VAL A 173 48.78 11.91 37.68
N TYR A 174 48.49 10.87 36.89
CA TYR A 174 48.81 9.48 37.20
C TYR A 174 49.13 8.73 35.90
N PRO A 175 50.01 7.71 35.90
CA PRO A 175 50.20 6.85 34.74
C PRO A 175 48.87 6.24 34.32
N ALA A 176 48.31 6.80 33.25
CA ALA A 176 47.10 6.36 32.61
C ALA A 176 47.42 6.19 31.13
N ARG A 177 46.87 5.13 30.51
CA ARG A 177 47.00 4.91 29.08
C ARG A 177 45.76 5.45 28.39
N TRP A 178 45.95 6.41 27.49
CA TRP A 178 44.89 6.97 26.67
C TRP A 178 44.51 5.95 25.59
N TYR A 179 43.27 5.45 25.62
CA TYR A 179 42.72 4.55 24.61
C TYR A 179 41.94 5.39 23.58
N LEU A 180 42.65 5.99 22.60
CA LEU A 180 42.22 6.46 21.26
C LEU A 180 43.05 7.70 20.84
N PRO A 181 43.36 7.89 19.54
CA PRO A 181 43.81 9.19 19.05
C PRO A 181 42.61 10.14 19.08
N ILE A 182 42.55 10.98 20.11
CA ILE A 182 41.63 12.13 20.09
C ILE A 182 42.28 13.15 19.16
N THR A 183 41.83 13.18 17.91
CA THR A 183 42.04 14.35 17.04
C THR A 183 41.39 15.52 17.77
N CYS A 184 42.22 16.42 18.32
CA CYS A 184 41.73 17.62 18.99
C CYS A 184 41.16 18.53 17.89
N VAL A 185 39.84 18.50 17.70
CA VAL A 185 39.12 19.57 17.03
C VAL A 185 39.06 20.71 18.03
N VAL A 186 39.96 21.67 17.89
CA VAL A 186 39.82 22.97 18.52
C VAL A 186 38.66 23.67 17.81
N MET A 187 37.55 23.82 18.52
CA MET A 187 36.47 24.72 18.14
C MET A 187 36.66 26.00 18.95
N VAL A 188 37.15 27.03 18.26
CA VAL A 188 36.74 28.45 18.19
C VAL A 188 37.81 29.18 17.39
#